data_AF-A0A7S2WM90-F1
#
_entry.id   AF-A0A7S2WM90-F1
#
_cell.length_a   1.000
_cell.length_b   1.000
_cell.length_c   1.000
_cell.angle_alpha   90.00
_cell.angle_beta   90.00
_cell.angle_gamma   90.00
#
_symmetry.space_group_name_H-M   'P 1'
#
loop_
_entity.id
_entity.type
_entity.pdbx_description
1 polymer ?
#
loop_
_entity_poly.entity_id
_entity_poly.type
_entity_poly.pdbx_seq_one_letter_code
_entity_poly.pdbx_strand_id
1 'polypeptide(L)'
;NAEHIAKDLASTISKKENKFESVVCYEGDQFKRKCQTKWEKEISTGGKHGLIVVTSTTGNGDSPENISRWVRTLKRNSTSPTSFQHVAFSVLALGDTNC
;
A
#
# COMPACT_ATOMS: atom_id res chain seq x y z
N ASN A 1 -6.35 -14.40 -3.11
CA ASN A 1 -7.16 -13.33 -3.76
C ASN A 1 -6.52 -11.95 -3.76
N ALA A 2 -6.19 -11.37 -2.60
CA ALA A 2 -5.65 -10.00 -2.54
C ALA A 2 -4.44 -9.74 -3.43
N GLU A 3 -3.45 -10.64 -3.43
CA GLU A 3 -2.24 -10.50 -4.24
C GLU A 3 -2.54 -10.52 -5.75
N HIS A 4 -3.45 -11.39 -6.19
CA HIS A 4 -3.81 -11.50 -7.61
C HIS A 4 -4.48 -10.22 -8.11
N ILE A 5 -5.41 -9.67 -7.32
CA ILE A 5 -6.06 -8.39 -7.60
C ILE A 5 -5.06 -7.24 -7.61
N ALA A 6 -4.10 -7.22 -6.67
CA ALA A 6 -3.07 -6.19 -6.63
C ALA A 6 -2.17 -6.19 -7.88
N LYS A 7 -1.78 -7.39 -8.36
CA LYS A 7 -0.98 -7.56 -9.58
C LYS A 7 -1.75 -7.15 -10.84
N ASP A 8 -3.02 -7.53 -10.92
CA ASP A 8 -3.88 -7.18 -12.06
C ASP A 8 -4.17 -5.68 -12.09
N LEU A 9 -4.43 -5.07 -10.93
CA LEU A 9 -4.59 -3.62 -10.80
C LEU A 9 -3.31 -2.88 -11.19
N ALA A 10 -2.14 -3.33 -10.71
CA ALA A 10 -0.86 -2.73 -11.07
C ALA A 10 -0.62 -2.77 -12.59
N SER A 11 -0.92 -3.92 -13.21
CA SER A 11 -0.80 -4.12 -14.66
C SER A 11 -1.80 -3.27 -15.45
N THR A 12 -3.01 -3.08 -14.91
CA THR A 12 -4.04 -2.26 -15.54
C THR A 12 -3.67 -0.79 -15.48
N ILE A 13 -3.22 -0.29 -14.33
CA ILE A 13 -2.80 1.10 -14.16
C ILE A 13 -1.61 1.41 -15.06
N SER A 14 -0.59 0.54 -15.11
CA SER A 14 0.58 0.75 -15.98
C SER A 14 0.23 0.78 -17.47
N LYS A 15 -0.85 0.10 -17.89
CA LYS A 15 -1.27 0.03 -19.29
C LYS A 15 -2.26 1.12 -19.70
N LYS A 16 -3.18 1.51 -18.80
CA LYS A 16 -4.28 2.45 -19.11
C LYS A 16 -3.98 3.88 -18.72
N GLU A 17 -3.26 4.09 -17.62
CA GLU A 17 -3.06 5.42 -17.03
C GLU A 17 -1.57 5.76 -17.04
N ASN A 18 -1.16 6.52 -18.07
CA ASN A 18 0.21 7.04 -18.19
C ASN A 18 0.50 8.21 -17.21
N LYS A 19 -0.31 8.37 -16.15
CA LYS A 19 -0.15 9.43 -15.15
C LYS A 19 0.89 9.12 -14.09
N PHE A 20 1.31 7.86 -13.95
CA PHE A 20 2.29 7.44 -12.98
C PHE A 20 3.58 7.01 -13.68
N GLU A 21 4.72 7.57 -13.25
CA GLU A 21 6.05 7.27 -13.80
C GLU A 21 6.45 5.79 -13.59
N SER A 22 6.00 5.19 -12.49
CA SER A 22 6.25 3.79 -12.17
C SER A 22 5.14 3.24 -11.28
N VAL A 23 4.58 2.09 -11.67
CA VAL A 23 3.66 1.31 -10.84
C VAL A 23 4.40 0.07 -10.35
N VAL A 24 4.41 -0.16 -9.03
CA VAL A 24 5.08 -1.31 -8.41
C VAL A 24 4.13 -2.03 -7.46
N CYS A 25 4.18 -3.35 -7.45
CA CYS A 25 3.42 -4.19 -6.53
C CYS A 25 4.40 -4.93 -5.61
N TYR A 26 4.22 -4.81 -4.30
CA TYR A 26 5.03 -5.48 -3.29
C TYR A 26 4.16 -6.08 -2.20
N GLU A 27 4.67 -7.12 -1.56
CA GLU A 27 4.09 -7.69 -0.35
C GLU A 27 4.22 -6.72 0.85
N GLY A 28 3.26 -6.81 1.78
CA GLY A 28 3.17 -5.93 2.95
C GLY A 28 4.46 -5.85 3.79
N ASP A 29 5.21 -6.94 3.93
CA ASP A 29 6.44 -6.96 4.72
C ASP A 29 7.62 -6.22 4.05
N GLN A 30 7.62 -6.12 2.72
CA GLN A 30 8.69 -5.39 1.99
C GLN A 30 8.49 -3.88 1.99
N PHE A 31 7.31 -3.43 2.41
CA PHE A 31 6.89 -2.05 2.31
C PHE A 31 7.81 -1.09 3.05
N LYS A 32 8.25 -1.46 4.26
CA LYS A 32 9.15 -0.64 5.08
C LYS A 32 10.54 -0.45 4.44
N ARG A 33 11.06 -1.47 3.76
CA ARG A 33 12.41 -1.40 3.17
C ARG A 33 12.43 -0.73 1.80
N LYS A 34 11.37 -0.89 1.00
CA LYS A 34 11.37 -0.47 -0.41
C LYS A 34 10.53 0.78 -0.69
N CYS A 35 9.41 0.96 0.00
CA CYS A 35 8.50 2.08 -0.23
C CYS A 35 8.81 3.26 0.69
N GLN A 36 9.29 3.00 1.91
CA GLN A 36 9.48 4.05 2.90
C GLN A 36 10.49 5.13 2.46
N THR A 37 11.56 4.75 1.77
CA THR A 37 12.55 5.72 1.29
C THR A 37 12.05 6.53 0.09
N LYS A 38 11.05 6.03 -0.64
CA LYS A 38 10.55 6.68 -1.87
C LYS A 38 9.55 7.79 -1.57
N TRP A 39 8.67 7.58 -0.60
CA TRP A 39 7.57 8.50 -0.31
C TRP A 39 7.93 9.68 0.61
N GLU A 40 9.09 9.61 1.27
CA GLU A 40 9.62 10.59 2.23
C GLU A 40 10.37 11.69 1.45
N LYS A 41 10.72 11.40 0.20
CA LYS A 41 11.23 12.38 -0.75
C LYS A 41 10.07 13.10 -1.40
N GLU A 42 10.10 14.42 -1.31
CA GLU A 42 9.20 15.30 -2.04
C GLU A 42 9.33 15.03 -3.55
N ILE A 43 8.18 14.90 -4.22
CA ILE A 43 8.15 14.74 -5.67
C ILE A 43 8.41 16.12 -6.27
N SER A 44 9.51 16.24 -7.00
CA SER A 44 9.99 17.48 -7.64
C SER A 44 8.95 18.15 -8.55
N THR A 45 7.93 17.41 -8.99
CA THR A 45 6.84 17.88 -9.86
C THR A 45 5.60 18.38 -9.12
N GLY A 46 5.61 18.48 -7.78
CA GLY A 46 4.44 18.90 -6.99
C GLY A 46 3.31 17.85 -6.91
N GLY A 47 3.57 16.64 -7.38
CA GLY A 47 2.65 15.51 -7.29
C GLY A 47 2.66 14.82 -5.91
N LYS A 48 1.73 13.88 -5.70
CA LYS A 48 1.68 13.00 -4.52
C LYS A 48 1.94 11.56 -4.94
N HIS A 49 2.59 10.78 -4.08
CA HIS A 49 2.78 9.34 -4.26
C HIS A 49 1.45 8.63 -4.05
N GLY A 50 1.02 7.83 -5.03
CA GLY A 50 -0.18 7.00 -4.92
C GLY A 50 0.12 5.67 -4.22
N LEU A 51 -0.57 5.38 -3.12
CA LEU A 51 -0.49 4.13 -2.38
C LEU A 51 -1.82 3.39 -2.47
N ILE A 52 -1.81 2.15 -2.93
CA ILE A 52 -2.99 1.28 -2.90
C ILE A 52 -2.67 0.06 -2.05
N VAL A 53 -3.45 -0.12 -0.99
CA VAL A 53 -3.31 -1.24 -0.05
C VAL A 53 -4.43 -2.23 -0.33
N VAL A 54 -4.09 -3.37 -0.92
CA VAL A 54 -5.04 -4.47 -1.12
C VAL A 54 -4.76 -5.54 -0.07
N THR A 55 -5.70 -5.75 0.85
CA THR A 55 -5.55 -6.73 1.93
C THR A 55 -6.78 -7.59 2.05
N SER A 56 -6.61 -8.87 2.38
CA SER A 56 -7.71 -9.73 2.79
C SER A 56 -7.75 -9.84 4.31
N THR A 57 -8.94 -9.89 4.90
CA THR A 57 -9.12 -10.24 6.32
C THR A 57 -9.37 -11.75 6.44
N THR A 58 -8.73 -12.41 7.39
CA THR A 58 -8.93 -13.85 7.64
C THR A 58 -9.40 -14.08 9.08
N GLY A 59 -10.46 -14.88 9.26
CA GLY A 59 -10.90 -15.38 10.56
C GLY A 59 -11.66 -14.35 11.42
N ASN A 60 -10.95 -13.40 12.05
CA ASN A 60 -11.49 -12.63 13.20
C ASN A 60 -11.21 -11.11 13.14
N GLY A 61 -10.99 -10.55 11.94
CA GLY A 61 -10.61 -9.14 11.74
C GLY A 61 -9.12 -8.85 11.95
N ASP A 62 -8.32 -9.88 12.22
CA ASP A 62 -6.87 -9.74 12.28
C ASP A 62 -6.25 -9.55 10.89
N SER A 63 -5.17 -8.77 10.88
CA SER A 63 -4.37 -8.56 9.68
C SER A 63 -3.58 -9.84 9.36
N PRO A 64 -3.46 -10.24 8.09
CA PRO A 64 -2.68 -11.41 7.73
C PRO A 64 -1.21 -11.27 8.19
N GLU A 65 -0.53 -12.38 8.50
CA GLU A 65 0.82 -12.37 9.10
C GLU A 65 1.82 -11.51 8.29
N ASN A 66 1.69 -11.54 6.96
CA ASN A 66 2.51 -10.81 6.01
C ASN A 66 2.37 -9.27 6.09
N ILE A 67 1.33 -8.73 6.70
CA ILE A 67 1.11 -7.28 6.86
C ILE A 67 1.15 -6.82 8.32
N SER A 68 1.15 -7.77 9.27
CA SER A 68 1.19 -7.51 10.71
C SER A 68 2.34 -6.57 11.13
N ARG A 69 3.53 -6.72 10.54
CA ARG A 69 4.70 -5.87 10.83
C ARG A 69 4.51 -4.44 10.34
N TRP A 70 3.84 -4.26 9.20
CA TRP A 70 3.50 -2.94 8.66
C TRP A 70 2.44 -2.26 9.53
N VAL A 71 1.35 -2.96 9.87
CA VAL A 71 0.28 -2.46 10.74
C VAL A 71 0.81 -2.08 12.12
N ARG A 72 1.71 -2.90 12.70
CA ARG A 72 2.36 -2.58 13.98
C ARG A 72 3.26 -1.36 13.89
N THR A 73 3.92 -1.14 12.74
CA THR A 73 4.72 0.06 12.51
C THR A 73 3.84 1.30 12.40
N LEU A 74 2.72 1.23 11.68
CA LEU A 74 1.74 2.32 11.58
C LEU A 74 1.12 2.67 12.94
N LYS A 75 0.73 1.67 13.73
CA LYS A 75 0.18 1.85 15.07
C LYS A 75 1.21 2.37 16.08
N ARG A 76 2.50 2.34 15.75
CA ARG A 76 3.55 2.86 16.64
C ARG A 76 3.57 4.39 16.53
N ASN A 77 3.24 5.07 17.63
CA ASN A 77 3.27 6.54 17.81
C ASN A 77 4.65 7.20 17.56
N SER A 78 5.66 6.45 17.14
CA SER A 78 6.99 6.95 16.76
C SER A 78 7.08 7.33 15.28
N THR A 79 6.02 7.12 14.50
CA THR A 79 6.02 7.47 13.08
C THR A 79 5.80 8.97 12.95
N SER A 80 6.81 9.68 12.42
CA SER A 80 6.78 11.14 12.32
C SER A 80 5.54 11.57 11.52
N PRO A 81 4.78 12.59 11.98
CA PRO A 81 3.55 13.03 11.31
C PRO A 81 3.78 13.54 9.88
N THR A 82 5.03 13.82 9.53
CA THR A 82 5.45 14.27 8.18
C THR A 82 5.67 13.12 7.20
N SER A 83 5.80 11.87 7.66
CA SER A 83 6.21 10.72 6.83
C SER A 83 5.24 10.37 5.70
N PHE A 84 4.00 10.88 5.77
CA PHE A 84 2.94 10.63 4.79
C PHE A 84 2.40 11.91 4.13
N GLN A 85 3.04 13.06 4.33
CA GLN A 85 2.52 14.35 3.83
C GLN A 85 2.37 14.40 2.31
N HIS A 86 3.20 13.65 1.58
CA HIS A 86 3.19 13.60 0.12
C HIS A 86 2.55 12.31 -0.43
N VAL A 87 1.77 11.59 0.37
CA VAL A 87 1.18 10.29 -0.01
C VAL A 87 -0.34 10.39 -0.06
N ALA A 88 -0.94 10.05 -1.20
CA ALA A 88 -2.36 9.76 -1.32
C ALA A 88 -2.56 8.26 -1.24
N PHE A 89 -3.42 7.78 -0.34
CA PHE A 89 -3.65 6.35 -0.17
C PHE A 89 -5.09 5.94 -0.42
N SER A 90 -5.27 4.68 -0.85
CA SER A 90 -6.56 4.00 -0.92
C SER A 90 -6.40 2.58 -0.39
N VAL A 91 -7.44 2.06 0.26
CA VAL A 91 -7.43 0.72 0.87
C VAL A 91 -8.58 -0.09 0.30
N LEU A 92 -8.25 -1.26 -0.25
CA LEU A 92 -9.20 -2.26 -0.72
C LEU A 92 -9.13 -3.47 0.22
N ALA A 93 -10.12 -3.58 1.10
CA ALA A 93 -10.27 -4.72 1.98
C ALA A 93 -11.15 -5.79 1.30
N LEU A 94 -10.61 -7.00 1.17
CA LEU A 94 -11.31 -8.16 0.64
C LEU A 94 -11.73 -9.05 1.82
N GLY A 95 -12.99 -8.92 2.22
CA GLY A 95 -13.64 -9.87 3.13
C GLY A 95 -14.30 -10.98 2.33
N ASP A 96 -14.21 -12.21 2.82
CA ASP A 96 -15.05 -13.30 2.32
C ASP A 96 -16.40 -13.21 3.06
N THR A 97 -17.48 -12.89 2.36
CA THR A 97 -18.84 -12.75 2.93
C THR A 97 -19.54 -14.09 3.04
N ASN A 98 -18.80 -15.19 3.24
CA ASN A 98 -19.39 -16.49 3.50
C ASN A 98 -19.98 -16.47 4.92
N CYS A 99 -21.20 -15.97 5.01
CA CYS A 99 -22.14 -16.12 6.12
C CYS A 99 -22.74 -17.52 6.13
#